data_AF-A0A2V9GQS1-F1
#
_entry.id   AF-A0A2V9GQS1-F1
#
_cell.length_a   1.000
_cell.length_b   1.000
_cell.length_c   1.000
_cell.angle_alpha   90.00
_cell.angle_beta   90.00
_cell.angle_gamma   90.00
#
_symmetry.space_group_name_H-M   'P 1'
#
loop_
_entity.id
_entity.type
_entity.pdbx_description
1 polymer ?
#
loop_
_entity_poly.entity_id
_entity_poly.type
_entity_poly.pdbx_seq_one_letter_code
_entity_poly.pdbx_strand_id
1 'polypeptide(L)'
;MGSLADFLSSEAHQRNFSDLTETVRKGGTTVAQGDNTKPNDELWATFERTMAPLTTVSAGFIADLAGAKEGKACQVLDIAAGHWVFGNTIAKQNPNADEDRITPPVAAAFSLIMLAGTDSGDAYTFSQYEKMFRNAGFARTTEHAVPESPQQLLLSEK
;
A
#
# COMPACT_ATOMS: atom_id res chain seq x y z
N MET A 1 -17.29 5.84 17.82
CA MET A 1 -17.25 6.85 16.75
C MET A 1 -15.84 7.42 16.75
N GLY A 2 -15.12 7.20 15.66
CA GLY A 2 -13.76 7.66 15.46
C GLY A 2 -12.99 6.64 14.60
N SER A 3 -13.11 6.78 13.28
CA SER A 3 -12.60 5.79 12.32
C SER A 3 -11.17 6.09 11.89
N LEU A 4 -10.95 7.21 11.19
CA LEU A 4 -9.65 7.61 10.66
C LEU A 4 -8.82 8.44 11.64
N ALA A 5 -9.46 9.45 12.24
CA ALA A 5 -8.78 10.39 13.15
C ALA A 5 -8.19 9.65 14.35
N ASP A 6 -8.96 8.78 14.99
CA ASP A 6 -8.52 7.97 16.14
C ASP A 6 -7.32 7.08 15.82
N PHE A 7 -7.26 6.52 14.61
CA PHE A 7 -6.11 5.73 14.18
C PHE A 7 -4.86 6.60 14.05
N LEU A 8 -4.96 7.69 13.27
CA LEU A 8 -3.85 8.61 13.04
C LEU A 8 -3.38 9.32 14.32
N SER A 9 -4.30 9.58 15.25
CA SER A 9 -4.01 10.23 16.53
C SER A 9 -3.82 9.24 17.68
N SER A 10 -3.75 7.93 17.43
CA SER A 10 -3.58 6.93 18.49
C SER A 10 -2.27 7.12 19.24
N GLU A 11 -2.22 6.75 20.52
CA GLU A 11 -1.00 6.85 21.32
C GLU A 11 0.17 6.06 20.72
N ALA A 12 -0.11 4.95 20.03
CA ALA A 12 0.90 4.20 19.28
C ALA A 12 1.54 5.05 18.17
N HIS A 13 0.73 5.77 17.38
CA HIS A 13 1.25 6.66 16.35
C HIS A 13 1.94 7.88 16.96
N GLN A 14 1.38 8.50 18.00
CA GLN A 14 2.00 9.64 18.68
C GLN A 14 3.38 9.30 19.26
N ARG A 15 3.56 8.10 19.83
CA ARG A 15 4.86 7.62 20.35
C ARG A 15 5.91 7.46 19.26
N ASN A 16 5.54 7.14 18.02
CA ASN A 16 6.51 7.09 16.91
C ASN A 16 7.10 8.48 16.61
N PHE A 17 6.38 9.55 16.95
CA PHE A 17 6.83 10.93 16.74
C PHE A 17 7.42 11.58 18.00
N SER A 18 7.29 10.97 19.19
CA SER A 18 7.76 11.60 20.44
C SER A 18 9.29 11.71 20.52
N ASP A 19 10.01 10.78 19.88
CA ASP A 19 11.48 10.75 19.83
C ASP A 19 12.04 11.10 18.43
N LEU A 20 11.32 11.93 17.65
CA LEU A 20 11.66 12.25 16.26
C LEU A 20 13.12 12.74 16.10
N THR A 21 13.63 13.50 17.05
CA THR A 21 15.03 13.98 17.04
C THR A 21 16.02 12.81 17.01
N GLU A 22 15.80 11.78 17.83
CA GLU A 22 16.67 10.62 17.89
C GLU A 22 16.47 9.70 16.68
N THR A 23 15.24 9.59 16.16
CA THR A 23 14.94 8.90 14.89
C THR A 23 15.73 9.50 13.73
N VAL A 24 15.79 10.83 13.64
CA VAL A 24 16.58 11.53 12.62
C VAL A 24 18.08 11.29 12.80
N ARG A 25 18.60 11.36 14.03
CA ARG A 25 20.02 11.09 14.31
C ARG A 25 20.42 9.66 13.99
N LYS A 26 19.55 8.69 14.28
CA LYS A 26 19.76 7.26 14.01
C LYS A 26 19.61 6.92 12.53
N GLY A 27 18.78 7.67 11.79
CA GLY A 27 18.43 7.37 10.41
C GLY A 27 17.41 6.24 10.27
N GLY A 28 16.50 6.10 11.24
CA GLY A 28 15.50 5.04 11.31
C GLY A 28 14.82 5.01 12.69
N THR A 29 13.73 4.25 12.83
CA THR A 29 12.92 4.24 14.06
C THR A 29 13.74 3.95 15.32
N THR A 30 13.53 4.71 16.40
CA THR A 30 14.19 4.50 17.71
C THR A 30 13.50 3.47 18.58
N VAL A 31 12.27 3.09 18.22
CA VAL A 31 11.52 2.04 18.92
C VAL A 31 12.24 0.71 18.68
N ALA A 32 12.75 0.08 19.75
CA ALA A 32 13.51 -1.17 19.68
C ALA A 32 12.71 -2.35 19.07
N GLN A 33 11.40 -2.17 18.92
CA GLN A 33 10.49 -3.01 18.15
C GLN A 33 9.56 -2.10 17.33
N GLY A 34 10.09 -1.33 16.39
CA GLY A 34 9.31 -0.81 15.26
C GLY A 34 8.92 -1.98 14.36
N ASP A 35 8.00 -2.81 14.84
CA ASP A 35 7.78 -4.17 14.34
C ASP A 35 6.35 -4.33 13.83
N ASN A 36 5.90 -3.36 13.04
CA ASN A 36 4.74 -3.60 12.17
C ASN A 36 5.05 -4.68 11.11
N THR A 37 6.28 -5.22 11.11
CA THR A 37 6.71 -6.39 10.34
C THR A 37 6.36 -7.72 11.01
N LYS A 38 5.89 -7.72 12.28
CA LYS A 38 5.45 -8.92 12.98
C LYS A 38 4.29 -9.55 12.23
N PRO A 39 4.28 -10.89 12.10
CA PRO A 39 3.08 -11.60 11.68
C PRO A 39 1.90 -11.23 12.59
N ASN A 40 0.75 -10.89 11.99
CA ASN A 40 -0.52 -10.62 12.66
C ASN A 40 -0.56 -9.43 13.64
N ASP A 41 0.17 -8.34 13.35
CA ASP A 41 0.08 -7.11 14.14
C ASP A 41 -1.35 -6.53 14.13
N GLU A 42 -1.92 -6.25 15.31
CA GLU A 42 -3.27 -5.67 15.48
C GLU A 42 -3.40 -4.27 14.85
N LEU A 43 -2.29 -3.57 14.65
CA LEU A 43 -2.24 -2.32 13.90
C LEU A 43 -2.77 -2.51 12.48
N TRP A 44 -2.47 -3.63 11.83
CA TRP A 44 -2.94 -3.93 10.48
C TRP A 44 -4.45 -4.18 10.45
N ALA A 45 -4.97 -4.99 11.38
CA ALA A 45 -6.42 -5.22 11.49
C ALA A 45 -7.19 -3.90 11.72
N THR A 46 -6.59 -2.97 12.47
CA THR A 46 -7.18 -1.64 12.69
C THR A 46 -7.12 -0.79 11.41
N PHE A 47 -5.96 -0.75 10.74
CA PHE A 47 -5.77 -0.04 9.47
C PHE A 47 -6.76 -0.51 8.39
N GLU A 48 -6.91 -1.82 8.22
CA GLU A 48 -7.84 -2.43 7.26
C GLU A 48 -9.28 -1.94 7.46
N ARG A 49 -9.72 -1.89 8.71
CA ARG A 49 -11.09 -1.49 9.05
C ARG A 49 -11.35 0.00 8.86
N THR A 50 -10.34 0.85 9.03
CA THR A 50 -10.55 2.31 9.14
C THR A 50 -10.15 3.08 7.89
N MET A 51 -9.27 2.54 7.05
CA MET A 51 -8.66 3.27 5.94
C MET A 51 -9.31 3.01 4.58
N ALA A 52 -10.13 1.96 4.46
CA ALA A 52 -10.76 1.56 3.19
C ALA A 52 -11.48 2.70 2.43
N PRO A 53 -12.22 3.63 3.07
CA PRO A 53 -12.89 4.70 2.34
C PRO A 53 -11.94 5.62 1.56
N LEU A 54 -10.72 5.84 2.06
CA LEU A 54 -9.73 6.74 1.45
C LEU A 54 -9.16 6.20 0.13
N THR A 55 -9.23 4.89 -0.11
CA THR A 55 -8.61 4.25 -1.27
C THR A 55 -9.58 3.97 -2.40
N THR A 56 -10.88 4.25 -2.21
CA THR A 56 -11.94 3.94 -3.19
C THR A 56 -11.71 4.61 -4.55
N VAL A 57 -11.30 5.88 -4.58
CA VAL A 57 -11.02 6.62 -5.83
C VAL A 57 -9.81 6.01 -6.56
N SER A 58 -8.73 5.76 -5.83
CA SER A 58 -7.53 5.09 -6.36
C SER A 58 -7.85 3.70 -6.91
N ALA A 59 -8.71 2.93 -6.23
CA ALA A 59 -9.11 1.60 -6.67
C ALA A 59 -9.93 1.62 -7.97
N GLY A 60 -10.85 2.58 -8.12
CA GLY A 60 -11.56 2.80 -9.38
C GLY A 60 -10.61 3.14 -10.54
N PHE A 61 -9.67 4.05 -10.28
CA PHE A 61 -8.67 4.45 -11.29
C PHE A 61 -7.77 3.29 -11.72
N ILE A 62 -7.30 2.46 -10.76
CA ILE A 62 -6.51 1.26 -11.07
C ILE A 62 -7.32 0.27 -11.91
N ALA A 63 -8.60 0.03 -11.58
CA ALA A 63 -9.45 -0.87 -12.34
C ALA A 63 -9.68 -0.39 -13.78
N ASP A 64 -9.86 0.92 -13.97
CA ASP A 64 -9.96 1.52 -15.31
C ASP A 64 -8.64 1.38 -16.10
N LEU A 65 -7.50 1.66 -15.47
CA LEU A 65 -6.19 1.53 -16.12
C LEU A 65 -5.87 0.07 -16.48
N ALA A 66 -6.29 -0.88 -15.64
CA ALA A 66 -6.16 -2.31 -15.91
C ALA A 66 -7.14 -2.83 -16.97
N GLY A 67 -8.03 -1.97 -17.50
CA GLY A 67 -9.03 -2.36 -18.50
C GLY A 67 -10.09 -3.32 -17.96
N ALA A 68 -10.42 -3.26 -16.66
CA ALA A 68 -11.34 -4.22 -16.04
C ALA A 68 -12.70 -4.29 -16.76
N LYS A 69 -13.22 -3.13 -17.18
CA LYS A 69 -14.48 -3.02 -17.93
C LYS A 69 -14.46 -3.66 -19.32
N GLU A 70 -13.28 -3.98 -19.86
CA GLU A 70 -13.17 -4.70 -21.14
C GLU A 70 -13.62 -6.16 -20.99
N GLY A 71 -13.76 -6.68 -19.76
CA GLY A 71 -14.30 -8.01 -19.51
C GLY A 71 -13.42 -9.15 -20.03
N LYS A 72 -12.13 -8.90 -20.27
CA LYS A 72 -11.19 -9.93 -20.72
C LYS A 72 -10.91 -10.89 -19.57
N ALA A 73 -10.85 -12.18 -19.88
CA ALA A 73 -10.42 -13.18 -18.90
C ALA A 73 -8.99 -12.87 -18.43
N CYS A 74 -8.82 -12.70 -17.11
CA CYS A 74 -7.53 -12.38 -16.52
C CYS A 74 -7.42 -12.97 -15.10
N GLN A 75 -6.20 -13.04 -14.57
CA GLN A 75 -5.95 -13.42 -13.19
C GLN A 75 -5.39 -12.20 -12.45
N VAL A 76 -5.90 -11.95 -11.24
CA VAL A 76 -5.50 -10.78 -10.44
C VAL A 76 -4.83 -11.27 -9.17
N LEU A 77 -3.66 -10.70 -8.86
CA LEU A 77 -2.95 -10.92 -7.60
C LEU A 77 -2.82 -9.58 -6.88
N ASP A 78 -3.53 -9.43 -5.76
CA ASP A 78 -3.46 -8.26 -4.89
C ASP A 78 -2.49 -8.55 -3.73
N ILE A 79 -1.23 -8.18 -3.95
CA ILE A 79 -0.19 -8.26 -2.92
C ILE A 79 -0.42 -7.08 -1.98
N ALA A 80 -0.44 -7.33 -0.66
CA ALA A 80 -0.74 -6.30 0.33
C ALA A 80 -2.18 -5.82 0.36
N ALA A 81 -3.12 -6.72 0.06
CA ALA A 81 -4.53 -6.39 -0.12
C ALA A 81 -5.17 -5.62 1.05
N GLY A 82 -4.77 -5.89 2.31
CA GLY A 82 -5.34 -5.27 3.50
C GLY A 82 -6.87 -5.28 3.46
N HIS A 83 -7.48 -4.09 3.34
CA HIS A 83 -8.92 -3.89 3.19
C HIS A 83 -9.56 -4.50 1.92
N TRP A 84 -8.75 -5.08 1.02
CA TRP A 84 -9.15 -5.79 -0.21
C TRP A 84 -9.86 -4.94 -1.28
N VAL A 85 -9.92 -3.62 -1.12
CA VAL A 85 -10.63 -2.71 -2.03
C VAL A 85 -10.09 -2.73 -3.47
N PHE A 86 -8.79 -2.94 -3.70
CA PHE A 86 -8.20 -2.89 -5.05
C PHE A 86 -8.58 -4.09 -5.92
N GLY A 87 -8.20 -5.31 -5.50
CA GLY A 87 -8.58 -6.54 -6.21
C GLY A 87 -10.09 -6.70 -6.38
N ASN A 88 -10.87 -6.41 -5.33
CA ASN A 88 -12.34 -6.44 -5.37
C ASN A 88 -12.93 -5.48 -6.40
N THR A 89 -12.37 -4.27 -6.53
CA THR A 89 -12.88 -3.28 -7.48
C THR A 89 -12.65 -3.75 -8.91
N ILE A 90 -11.50 -4.39 -9.19
CA ILE A 90 -11.24 -5.01 -10.49
C ILE A 90 -12.25 -6.13 -10.75
N ALA A 91 -12.45 -7.05 -9.80
CA ALA A 91 -13.34 -8.20 -9.99
C ALA A 91 -14.82 -7.79 -10.13
N LYS A 92 -15.28 -6.80 -9.36
CA LYS A 92 -16.63 -6.22 -9.51
C LYS A 92 -16.85 -5.61 -10.90
N GLN A 93 -15.80 -5.07 -11.51
CA GLN A 93 -15.88 -4.46 -12.84
C GLN A 93 -15.61 -5.46 -13.97
N ASN A 94 -14.94 -6.58 -13.69
CA ASN A 94 -14.63 -7.64 -14.62
C ASN A 94 -15.16 -8.99 -14.10
N PRO A 95 -16.36 -9.44 -14.51
CA PRO A 95 -16.92 -10.72 -14.07
C PRO A 95 -16.14 -11.95 -14.57
N ASN A 96 -15.17 -11.75 -15.49
CA ASN A 96 -14.29 -12.81 -16.01
C ASN A 96 -12.90 -12.78 -15.36
N ALA A 97 -12.67 -11.93 -14.35
CA ALA A 97 -11.44 -11.97 -13.56
C ALA A 97 -11.49 -13.14 -12.57
N ASP A 98 -10.44 -13.94 -12.58
CA ASP A 98 -10.22 -15.04 -11.64
C ASP A 98 -9.51 -14.51 -10.39
N GLU A 99 -10.16 -14.68 -9.24
CA GLU A 99 -9.70 -14.25 -7.91
C GLU A 99 -8.85 -15.32 -7.19
N ASP A 100 -8.71 -16.54 -7.72
CA ASP A 100 -8.19 -17.73 -7.00
C ASP A 100 -6.66 -17.74 -6.71
N ARG A 101 -5.99 -16.59 -6.66
CA ARG A 101 -4.53 -16.51 -6.37
C ARG A 101 -4.17 -15.82 -5.06
N ILE A 102 -4.99 -15.95 -4.02
CA ILE A 102 -4.68 -15.37 -2.70
C ILE A 102 -3.88 -16.37 -1.82
N THR A 103 -2.54 -16.28 -1.77
CA THR A 103 -1.64 -16.55 -0.60
C THR A 103 -0.14 -16.44 -0.97
N PRO A 104 0.80 -16.06 -0.05
CA PRO A 104 0.69 -16.08 1.41
C PRO A 104 0.47 -14.71 2.11
N PRO A 105 0.06 -14.71 3.40
CA PRO A 105 -0.40 -13.53 4.18
C PRO A 105 0.70 -12.53 4.62
N VAL A 106 1.87 -12.48 3.98
CA VAL A 106 3.07 -11.78 4.53
C VAL A 106 3.56 -10.61 3.69
N ALA A 107 2.86 -10.20 2.65
CA ALA A 107 3.17 -8.94 2.00
C ALA A 107 1.97 -8.03 2.19
N ALA A 108 2.07 -7.08 3.14
CA ALA A 108 1.11 -6.03 3.44
C ALA A 108 1.83 -4.70 3.79
N ALA A 109 1.44 -3.63 3.09
CA ALA A 109 1.68 -2.18 3.32
C ALA A 109 3.10 -1.62 3.14
N PHE A 110 3.28 -0.46 2.47
CA PHE A 110 4.67 0.02 2.25
C PHE A 110 5.07 1.51 2.23
N SER A 111 4.27 2.56 1.98
CA SER A 111 4.91 3.89 1.77
C SER A 111 4.94 4.84 2.97
N LEU A 112 3.87 5.00 3.76
CA LEU A 112 3.82 6.02 4.83
C LEU A 112 3.97 5.45 6.26
N ILE A 113 3.62 4.18 6.47
CA ILE A 113 3.85 3.48 7.75
C ILE A 113 5.32 3.02 7.88
N MET A 114 6.00 2.77 6.76
CA MET A 114 7.38 2.28 6.78
C MET A 114 8.38 3.35 7.24
N LEU A 115 8.20 4.63 6.90
CA LEU A 115 9.16 5.68 7.27
C LEU A 115 9.27 5.90 8.81
N ALA A 116 8.17 5.78 9.55
CA ALA A 116 8.18 5.94 11.01
C ALA A 116 8.13 4.59 11.76
N GLY A 117 7.72 3.51 11.09
CA GLY A 117 7.39 2.23 11.70
C GLY A 117 8.23 1.05 11.26
N THR A 118 9.23 1.22 10.38
CA THR A 118 10.20 0.16 10.04
C THR A 118 11.63 0.67 9.99
N ASP A 119 12.58 -0.25 10.17
CA ASP A 119 14.02 0.06 10.29
C ASP A 119 14.63 0.65 9.01
N SER A 120 13.98 0.52 7.85
CA SER A 120 14.54 0.97 6.55
C SER A 120 13.47 1.41 5.53
N GLY A 121 12.29 1.82 6.01
CA GLY A 121 11.24 2.37 5.16
C GLY A 121 11.60 3.74 4.59
N ASP A 122 11.26 3.99 3.33
CA ASP A 122 11.46 5.29 2.70
C ASP A 122 10.35 5.60 1.69
N ALA A 123 10.13 6.89 1.42
CA ALA A 123 9.28 7.37 0.35
C ALA A 123 10.13 7.55 -0.91
N TYR A 124 10.25 6.48 -1.70
CA TYR A 124 11.06 6.49 -2.91
C TYR A 124 10.47 7.38 -4.01
N THR A 125 11.35 8.06 -4.74
CA THR A 125 11.00 8.78 -5.97
C THR A 125 10.70 7.82 -7.12
N PHE A 126 10.03 8.31 -8.17
CA PHE A 126 9.81 7.55 -9.40
C PHE A 126 11.08 6.91 -9.95
N SER A 127 12.18 7.66 -10.03
CA SER A 127 13.46 7.16 -10.58
C SER A 127 14.04 5.97 -9.79
N GLN A 128 13.82 5.95 -8.47
CA GLN A 128 14.24 4.85 -7.62
C GLN A 128 13.37 3.62 -7.86
N TYR A 129 12.04 3.80 -7.93
CA TYR A 129 11.13 2.70 -8.27
C TYR A 129 11.37 2.15 -9.69
N GLU A 130 11.56 3.01 -10.69
CA GLU A 130 11.87 2.60 -12.07
C GLU A 130 13.14 1.73 -12.09
N LYS A 131 14.19 2.13 -11.36
CA LYS A 131 15.42 1.34 -11.22
C LYS A 131 15.14 -0.02 -10.55
N MET A 132 14.33 -0.06 -9.50
CA MET A 132 13.93 -1.31 -8.85
C MET A 132 13.17 -2.23 -9.80
N PHE A 133 12.19 -1.72 -10.55
CA PHE A 133 11.43 -2.48 -11.55
C PHE A 133 12.32 -2.99 -12.68
N ARG A 134 13.23 -2.17 -13.21
CA ARG A 134 14.20 -2.63 -14.23
C ARG A 134 15.12 -3.72 -13.71
N ASN A 135 15.61 -3.59 -12.48
CA ASN A 135 16.42 -4.65 -11.85
C ASN A 135 15.63 -5.95 -11.64
N ALA A 136 14.31 -5.86 -11.45
CA ALA A 136 13.41 -7.01 -11.37
C ALA A 136 12.99 -7.57 -12.75
N GLY A 137 13.49 -7.01 -13.85
CA GLY A 137 13.27 -7.51 -15.21
C GLY A 137 12.04 -6.95 -15.92
N PHE A 138 11.46 -5.84 -15.45
CA PHE A 138 10.42 -5.12 -16.19
C PHE A 138 11.03 -4.23 -17.28
N ALA A 139 10.38 -4.17 -18.45
CA ALA A 139 10.86 -3.43 -19.61
C ALA A 139 10.55 -1.92 -19.51
N ARG A 140 9.40 -1.57 -18.93
CA ARG A 140 8.92 -0.18 -18.87
C ARG A 140 8.13 0.08 -17.58
N THR A 141 8.34 1.25 -16.98
CA THR A 141 7.53 1.77 -15.87
C THR A 141 7.00 3.14 -16.27
N THR A 142 5.73 3.41 -15.98
CA THR A 142 5.08 4.71 -16.17
C THR A 142 4.43 5.18 -14.87
N GLU A 143 4.43 6.49 -14.64
CA GLU A 143 3.78 7.13 -13.49
C GLU A 143 2.50 7.83 -13.93
N HIS A 144 1.44 7.65 -13.14
CA HIS A 144 0.11 8.21 -13.37
C HIS A 144 -0.34 8.95 -12.12
N ALA A 145 -0.77 10.21 -12.28
CA ALA A 145 -1.44 10.95 -11.23
C ALA A 145 -2.84 10.37 -11.02
N VAL A 146 -3.19 10.06 -9.77
CA VAL A 146 -4.54 9.61 -9.43
C VAL A 146 -5.42 10.84 -9.23
N PRO A 147 -6.57 10.96 -9.92
CA PRO A 147 -7.48 12.09 -9.75
C PRO A 147 -7.91 12.26 -8.29
N GLU A 148 -7.90 13.50 -7.80
CA GLU A 148 -8.38 13.88 -6.46
C GLU A 148 -7.71 13.10 -5.30
N SER A 149 -6.51 12.57 -5.53
CA SER A 149 -5.75 11.81 -4.56
C SER A 149 -4.30 12.31 -4.45
N PRO A 150 -3.71 12.35 -3.25
CA PRO A 150 -2.30 12.68 -3.08
C PRO A 150 -1.36 11.53 -3.47
N GLN A 151 -1.90 10.35 -3.83
CA GLN A 151 -1.13 9.18 -4.22
C GLN A 151 -0.81 9.18 -5.72
N GLN A 152 0.27 8.50 -6.09
CA GLN A 152 0.65 8.23 -7.48
C GLN A 152 0.55 6.73 -7.75
N LEU A 153 0.20 6.37 -8.99
CA LEU A 153 0.17 4.99 -9.47
C LEU A 153 1.35 4.74 -10.41
N LEU A 154 2.11 3.68 -10.15
CA LEU A 154 3.15 3.21 -11.06
C LEU A 154 2.66 1.94 -11.79
N LEU A 155 2.68 1.97 -13.12
CA LEU A 155 2.39 0.81 -13.96
C LEU A 155 3.69 0.31 -14.59
N SER A 156 4.04 -0.94 -14.32
CA SER A 156 5.23 -1.59 -14.86
C SER A 156 4.86 -2.79 -15.74
N GLU A 157 5.47 -2.88 -16.91
CA GLU A 157 5.21 -3.89 -17.94
C GLU A 157 6.47 -4.75 -18.15
N LYS A 158 6.29 -6.06 -18.37
CA LYS A 158 7.37 -6.98 -18.72
C LYS A 158 7.67 -6.95 -20.21
#